data_AF-I9NPP2-F1
#
_entry.id   AF-I9NPP2-F1
#
_cell.length_a   1.000
_cell.length_b   1.000
_cell.length_c   1.000
_cell.angle_alpha   90.00
_cell.angle_beta   90.00
_cell.angle_gamma   90.00
#
_symmetry.space_group_name_H-M   'P 1'
#
loop_
_entity.id
_entity.type
_entity.pdbx_description
1 polymer ?
#
loop_
_entity_poly.entity_id
_entity_poly.type
_entity_poly.pdbx_seq_one_letter_code
_entity_poly.pdbx_strand_id
1 'polypeptide(L)'
;MNVNINELAHYYATINISIIDVARTVVPPGGRCFGRYTPPFSGIVFPLRGRARMFFNGVPYEMEYGKVFHAGPNMSLDKEVQGRSEWAFMVIHYQTDDNAADSFPYALAHFELEAGYNTRINDLLHRLYNSCTTPGKLPGLRAKSLFFSIMDEILTSAGNRHNEGGQEIVEQAMEYIHSHYMESLSVPMLAG
;
A
#
# COMPACT_ATOMS: atom_id res chain seq x y z
N MET A 1 -12.90 0.98 8.72
CA MET A 1 -13.98 1.93 8.37
C MET A 1 -14.52 1.58 6.99
N ASN A 2 -15.83 1.71 6.72
CA ASN A 2 -16.34 1.60 5.34
C ASN A 2 -15.99 2.89 4.59
N VAL A 3 -15.49 2.77 3.36
CA VAL A 3 -14.94 3.91 2.60
C VAL A 3 -15.85 4.23 1.43
N ASN A 4 -16.26 5.49 1.32
CA ASN A 4 -16.88 6.00 0.11
C ASN A 4 -15.78 6.52 -0.84
N ILE A 5 -15.63 5.88 -2.00
CA ILE A 5 -14.58 6.21 -2.98
C ILE A 5 -14.65 7.68 -3.43
N ASN A 6 -15.86 8.25 -3.59
CA ASN A 6 -16.01 9.64 -4.01
C ASN A 6 -15.60 10.62 -2.90
N GLU A 7 -15.91 10.31 -1.64
CA GLU A 7 -15.46 11.14 -0.51
C GLU A 7 -13.94 11.05 -0.32
N LEU A 8 -13.37 9.86 -0.51
CA LEU A 8 -11.93 9.66 -0.43
C LEU A 8 -11.20 10.37 -1.59
N ALA A 9 -11.75 10.33 -2.80
CA ALA A 9 -11.25 11.12 -3.93
C ALA A 9 -11.33 12.62 -3.64
N HIS A 10 -12.44 13.11 -3.08
CA HIS A 10 -12.60 14.50 -2.69
C HIS A 10 -11.56 14.93 -1.63
N TYR A 11 -11.30 14.07 -0.65
CA TYR A 11 -10.24 14.27 0.35
C TYR A 11 -8.88 14.46 -0.31
N TYR A 12 -8.41 13.50 -1.13
CA TYR A 12 -7.11 13.62 -1.79
C TYR A 12 -7.02 14.76 -2.80
N ALA A 13 -8.13 15.18 -3.39
CA ALA A 13 -8.18 16.35 -4.29
C ALA A 13 -8.05 17.69 -3.55
N THR A 14 -8.32 17.72 -2.24
CA THR A 14 -8.44 18.96 -1.46
C THR A 14 -7.24 19.20 -0.53
N ILE A 15 -6.63 18.13 -0.03
CA ILE A 15 -5.53 18.24 0.93
C ILE A 15 -4.18 18.56 0.28
N ASN A 16 -3.33 19.25 1.05
CA ASN A 16 -1.90 19.21 0.81
C ASN A 16 -1.28 18.02 1.53
N ILE A 17 -0.34 17.37 0.85
CA ILE A 17 0.46 16.29 1.40
C ILE A 17 1.94 16.64 1.35
N SER A 18 2.67 16.11 2.34
CA SER A 18 4.13 15.96 2.32
C SER A 18 4.48 14.50 2.50
N ILE A 19 5.29 13.95 1.59
CA ILE A 19 5.80 12.58 1.69
C ILE A 19 6.99 12.59 2.66
N ILE A 20 6.91 11.74 3.69
CA ILE A 20 7.97 11.60 4.71
C ILE A 20 9.02 10.62 4.21
N ASP A 21 8.59 9.39 3.88
CA ASP A 21 9.44 8.37 3.30
C ASP A 21 8.60 7.32 2.57
N VAL A 22 9.30 6.42 1.87
CA VAL A 22 8.74 5.14 1.44
C VAL A 22 9.67 4.05 1.90
N ALA A 23 9.16 3.13 2.71
CA ALA A 23 9.94 2.02 3.23
C ALA A 23 9.53 0.71 2.56
N ARG A 24 10.51 -0.13 2.24
CA ARG A 24 10.31 -1.51 1.78
C ARG A 24 10.76 -2.46 2.88
N THR A 25 9.89 -3.41 3.25
CA THR A 25 10.17 -4.37 4.31
C THR A 25 9.91 -5.79 3.83
N VAL A 26 10.75 -6.72 4.25
CA VAL A 26 10.55 -8.17 4.11
C VAL A 26 10.61 -8.78 5.50
N VAL A 27 9.60 -9.57 5.85
CA VAL A 27 9.47 -10.21 7.16
C VAL A 27 9.47 -11.73 6.95
N PRO A 28 10.35 -12.49 7.65
CA PRO A 28 10.40 -13.92 7.51
C PRO A 28 9.14 -14.62 8.06
N PRO A 29 8.88 -15.88 7.66
CA PRO A 29 7.80 -16.69 8.23
C PRO A 29 7.87 -16.74 9.76
N GLY A 30 6.70 -16.67 10.40
CA GLY A 30 6.59 -16.65 11.87
C GLY A 30 7.02 -15.33 12.52
N GLY A 31 7.43 -14.32 11.73
CA GLY A 31 7.73 -12.99 12.24
C GLY A 31 6.50 -12.34 12.88
N ARG A 32 6.68 -11.82 14.09
CA ARG A 32 5.63 -11.17 14.89
C ARG A 32 6.18 -9.90 15.54
N CYS A 33 5.34 -8.88 15.64
CA CYS A 33 5.67 -7.64 16.33
C CYS A 33 4.40 -7.12 17.00
N PHE A 34 4.44 -7.01 18.33
CA PHE A 34 3.28 -6.64 19.15
C PHE A 34 3.59 -5.43 20.04
N GLY A 35 2.55 -4.69 20.42
CA GLY A 35 2.63 -3.54 21.31
C GLY A 35 3.36 -2.35 20.68
N ARG A 36 3.29 -2.21 19.35
CA ARG A 36 3.86 -1.05 18.64
C ARG A 36 2.76 -0.03 18.35
N TYR A 37 3.18 1.09 17.79
CA TYR A 37 2.30 2.13 17.31
C TYR A 37 2.72 2.54 15.90
N THR A 38 1.75 3.01 15.10
CA THR A 38 2.09 3.73 13.87
C THR A 38 2.84 5.02 14.22
N PRO A 39 3.70 5.52 13.32
CA PRO A 39 4.39 6.79 13.52
C PRO A 39 3.41 7.97 13.70
N PRO A 40 3.88 9.18 14.07
CA PRO A 40 3.04 10.37 14.19
C PRO A 40 2.68 11.00 12.83
N PHE A 41 2.45 10.16 11.82
CA PHE A 41 1.99 10.51 10.47
C PHE A 41 1.27 9.31 9.85
N SER A 42 0.46 9.55 8.83
CA SER A 42 -0.32 8.51 8.17
C SER A 42 0.55 7.61 7.29
N GLY A 43 0.10 6.38 7.12
CA GLY A 43 0.77 5.37 6.31
C GLY A 43 -0.20 4.68 5.36
N ILE A 44 0.25 4.40 4.13
CA ILE A 44 -0.44 3.53 3.19
C ILE A 44 0.41 2.30 2.93
N VAL A 45 -0.11 1.12 3.29
CA VAL A 45 0.57 -0.17 3.22
C VAL A 45 0.15 -0.91 1.94
N PHE A 46 1.14 -1.38 1.21
CA PHE A 46 1.03 -2.13 -0.03
C PHE A 46 1.70 -3.50 0.13
N PRO A 47 0.95 -4.58 0.39
CA PRO A 47 1.48 -5.92 0.29
C PRO A 47 1.97 -6.21 -1.13
N LEU A 48 3.18 -6.76 -1.24
CA LEU A 48 3.82 -7.08 -2.52
C LEU A 48 3.83 -8.59 -2.79
N ARG A 49 4.00 -9.41 -1.75
CA ARG A 49 3.92 -10.88 -1.81
C ARG A 49 3.81 -11.48 -0.41
N GLY A 50 3.35 -12.72 -0.35
CA GLY A 50 3.06 -13.41 0.89
C GLY A 50 1.84 -12.81 1.59
N ARG A 51 1.60 -13.25 2.82
CA ARG A 51 0.45 -12.80 3.62
C ARG A 51 0.85 -12.49 5.05
N ALA A 52 0.18 -11.51 5.65
CA ALA A 52 0.27 -11.23 7.06
C ALA A 52 -1.07 -10.77 7.60
N ARG A 53 -1.20 -10.69 8.91
CA ARG A 53 -2.28 -9.98 9.58
C ARG A 53 -1.69 -8.78 10.29
N MET A 54 -2.23 -7.59 10.08
CA MET A 54 -1.95 -6.44 10.94
C MET A 54 -3.21 -6.03 11.67
N PHE A 55 -3.04 -5.46 12.86
CA PHE A 55 -4.12 -4.93 13.66
C PHE A 55 -3.88 -3.44 13.86
N PHE A 56 -4.82 -2.62 13.42
CA PHE A 56 -4.82 -1.19 13.68
C PHE A 56 -5.89 -0.90 14.73
N ASN A 57 -5.50 -0.38 15.90
CA ASN A 57 -6.41 -0.21 17.03
C ASN A 57 -7.18 -1.50 17.39
N GLY A 58 -6.50 -2.65 17.27
CA GLY A 58 -7.08 -3.97 17.51
C GLY A 58 -7.98 -4.52 16.40
N VAL A 59 -8.25 -3.76 15.32
CA VAL A 59 -9.04 -4.23 14.18
C VAL A 59 -8.14 -5.00 13.21
N PRO A 60 -8.41 -6.30 12.95
CA PRO A 60 -7.56 -7.13 12.10
C PRO A 60 -7.80 -6.86 10.60
N TYR A 61 -6.71 -6.95 9.84
CA TYR A 61 -6.68 -6.85 8.39
C TYR A 61 -5.78 -7.94 7.81
N GLU A 62 -6.29 -8.68 6.82
CA GLU A 62 -5.50 -9.68 6.07
C GLU A 62 -4.73 -8.98 4.95
N MET A 63 -3.42 -8.86 5.16
CA MET A 63 -2.48 -8.16 4.30
C MET A 63 -1.99 -9.07 3.18
N GLU A 64 -2.65 -9.00 2.03
CA GLU A 64 -2.29 -9.75 0.81
C GLU A 64 -2.32 -8.86 -0.43
N TYR A 65 -1.70 -9.34 -1.50
CA TYR A 65 -1.56 -8.57 -2.73
C TYR A 65 -2.94 -8.21 -3.31
N GLY A 66 -3.04 -7.04 -3.94
CA GLY A 66 -4.28 -6.50 -4.49
C GLY A 66 -5.15 -5.73 -3.48
N LYS A 67 -4.79 -5.74 -2.20
CA LYS A 67 -5.38 -4.89 -1.16
C LYS A 67 -4.42 -3.77 -0.78
N VAL A 68 -4.98 -2.62 -0.43
CA VAL A 68 -4.24 -1.44 0.03
C VAL A 68 -4.84 -0.96 1.33
N PHE A 69 -4.00 -0.62 2.30
CA PHE A 69 -4.44 -0.30 3.65
C PHE A 69 -3.95 1.07 4.07
N HIS A 70 -4.84 1.89 4.61
CA HIS A 70 -4.46 3.13 5.27
C HIS A 70 -4.47 2.93 6.77
N ALA A 71 -3.49 3.53 7.44
CA ALA A 71 -3.47 3.69 8.89
C ALA A 71 -3.11 5.14 9.23
N GLY A 72 -3.90 5.74 10.12
CA GLY A 72 -3.63 7.08 10.64
C GLY A 72 -2.47 7.11 11.65
N PRO A 73 -2.12 8.30 12.13
CA PRO A 73 -1.02 8.50 13.06
C PRO A 73 -1.29 7.90 14.45
N ASN A 74 -0.24 7.44 15.14
CA ASN A 74 -0.26 6.99 16.54
C ASN A 74 -1.29 5.90 16.90
N MET A 75 -1.72 5.08 15.94
CA MET A 75 -2.60 3.94 16.18
C MET A 75 -1.84 2.80 16.82
N SER A 76 -2.50 2.02 17.69
CA SER A 76 -1.88 0.78 18.14
C SER A 76 -1.71 -0.16 16.95
N LEU A 77 -0.55 -0.83 16.91
CA LEU A 77 -0.12 -1.64 15.78
C LEU A 77 0.47 -2.96 16.26
N ASP A 78 -0.16 -4.03 15.81
CA ASP A 78 0.34 -5.39 15.91
C ASP A 78 0.46 -6.00 14.50
N LYS A 79 1.42 -6.89 14.28
CA LYS A 79 1.54 -7.63 13.01
C LYS A 79 2.10 -9.02 13.18
N GLU A 80 1.59 -9.96 12.39
CA GLU A 80 2.05 -11.34 12.33
C GLU A 80 2.06 -11.86 10.88
N VAL A 81 3.17 -12.47 10.46
CA VAL A 81 3.25 -13.13 9.14
C VAL A 81 2.42 -14.42 9.17
N GLN A 82 1.61 -14.62 8.12
CA GLN A 82 0.75 -15.78 7.96
C GLN A 82 1.40 -16.82 7.04
N GLY A 83 1.24 -18.10 7.37
CA GLY A 83 1.75 -19.19 6.54
C GLY A 83 3.26 -19.42 6.65
N ARG A 84 3.85 -19.96 5.58
CA ARG A 84 5.26 -20.42 5.54
C ARG A 84 6.15 -19.60 4.59
N SER A 85 5.59 -18.61 3.92
CA SER A 85 6.32 -17.74 2.99
C SER A 85 6.68 -16.43 3.68
N GLU A 86 7.75 -15.79 3.21
CA GLU A 86 8.06 -14.43 3.63
C GLU A 86 6.97 -13.46 3.17
N TRP A 87 6.74 -12.42 3.96
CA TRP A 87 5.83 -11.34 3.63
C TRP A 87 6.62 -10.09 3.29
N ALA A 88 6.42 -9.56 2.08
CA ALA A 88 7.03 -8.32 1.65
C ALA A 88 5.96 -7.26 1.41
N PHE A 89 6.22 -6.05 1.87
CA PHE A 89 5.34 -4.92 1.69
C PHE A 89 6.14 -3.63 1.53
N MET A 90 5.51 -2.61 0.97
CA MET A 90 5.96 -1.23 1.02
C MET A 90 4.97 -0.41 1.83
N VAL A 91 5.47 0.65 2.47
CA VAL A 91 4.63 1.64 3.14
C VAL A 91 5.04 3.03 2.66
N ILE A 92 4.07 3.82 2.25
CA ILE A 92 4.25 5.26 2.02
C ILE A 92 3.85 5.97 3.30
N HIS A 93 4.77 6.70 3.90
CA HIS A 93 4.47 7.59 5.01
C HIS A 93 4.27 9.01 4.51
N TYR A 94 3.17 9.62 4.92
CA TYR A 94 2.83 10.99 4.52
C TYR A 94 2.13 11.72 5.65
N GLN A 95 2.24 13.04 5.62
CA GLN A 95 1.49 13.93 6.50
C GLN A 95 0.64 14.89 5.66
N THR A 96 -0.48 15.30 6.22
CA THR A 96 -1.33 16.36 5.71
C THR A 96 -1.18 17.61 6.56
N ASP A 97 -1.59 18.76 6.05
CA ASP A 97 -1.71 19.97 6.87
C ASP A 97 -2.70 19.72 8.04
N ASP A 98 -2.44 20.31 9.21
CA ASP A 98 -3.18 20.04 10.46
C ASP A 98 -4.71 20.23 10.32
N ASN A 99 -5.14 21.16 9.46
CA ASN A 99 -6.57 21.45 9.21
C ASN A 99 -7.31 20.33 8.45
N ALA A 100 -6.59 19.40 7.82
CA ALA A 100 -7.19 18.31 7.06
C ALA A 100 -7.86 17.28 7.98
N ALA A 101 -7.33 17.09 9.19
CA ALA A 101 -7.86 16.16 10.19
C ALA A 101 -9.26 16.57 10.68
N ASP A 102 -9.49 17.88 10.83
CA ASP A 102 -10.78 18.43 11.25
C ASP A 102 -11.85 18.38 10.15
N SER A 103 -11.40 18.35 8.88
CA SER A 103 -12.28 18.41 7.72
C SER A 103 -12.63 17.04 7.15
N PHE A 104 -11.77 16.03 7.35
CA PHE A 104 -11.94 14.72 6.74
C PHE A 104 -11.56 13.56 7.69
N PRO A 105 -12.51 12.66 8.02
CA PRO A 105 -12.26 11.55 8.95
C PRO A 105 -11.24 10.54 8.42
N TYR A 106 -11.05 10.46 7.10
CA TYR A 106 -10.13 9.52 6.45
C TYR A 106 -8.67 9.72 6.87
N ALA A 107 -8.24 10.95 7.16
CA ALA A 107 -6.86 11.25 7.54
C ALA A 107 -6.42 10.52 8.83
N LEU A 108 -7.37 10.31 9.74
CA LEU A 108 -7.15 9.71 11.06
C LEU A 108 -7.69 8.28 11.18
N ALA A 109 -8.28 7.74 10.11
CA ALA A 109 -8.94 6.44 10.14
C ALA A 109 -8.01 5.31 9.67
N HIS A 110 -8.35 4.07 9.98
CA HIS A 110 -7.82 2.91 9.28
C HIS A 110 -8.88 2.32 8.35
N PHE A 111 -8.46 1.93 7.16
CA PHE A 111 -9.33 1.36 6.14
C PHE A 111 -8.57 0.49 5.15
N GLU A 112 -9.32 -0.32 4.42
CA GLU A 112 -8.85 -1.20 3.36
C GLU A 112 -9.54 -0.80 2.06
N LEU A 113 -8.81 -0.92 0.95
CA LEU A 113 -9.32 -0.78 -0.41
C LEU A 113 -8.87 -1.99 -1.23
N GLU A 114 -9.78 -2.55 -2.00
CA GLU A 114 -9.48 -3.61 -2.97
C GLU A 114 -9.16 -2.97 -4.32
N ALA A 115 -7.89 -2.78 -4.61
CA ALA A 115 -7.43 -2.26 -5.91
C ALA A 115 -7.22 -3.37 -6.95
N GLY A 116 -7.24 -4.62 -6.53
CA GLY A 116 -7.01 -5.75 -7.42
C GLY A 116 -5.56 -5.91 -7.84
N TYR A 117 -5.33 -6.88 -8.72
CA TYR A 117 -4.01 -7.22 -9.24
C TYR A 117 -3.58 -6.24 -10.33
N ASN A 118 -3.33 -4.99 -9.92
CA ASN A 118 -2.95 -3.89 -10.81
C ASN A 118 -1.43 -3.66 -10.77
N THR A 119 -0.72 -4.12 -11.80
CA THR A 119 0.74 -3.96 -11.94
C THR A 119 1.17 -2.50 -12.01
N ARG A 120 0.33 -1.62 -12.54
CA ARG A 120 0.64 -0.19 -12.67
C ARG A 120 0.82 0.46 -11.30
N ILE A 121 0.05 0.05 -10.28
CA ILE A 121 0.25 0.53 -8.90
C ILE A 121 1.65 0.16 -8.42
N ASN A 122 2.10 -1.08 -8.68
CA ASN A 122 3.42 -1.55 -8.29
C ASN A 122 4.56 -0.77 -8.99
N ASP A 123 4.42 -0.54 -10.30
CA ASP A 123 5.38 0.25 -11.08
C ASP A 123 5.48 1.69 -10.57
N LEU A 124 4.35 2.33 -10.29
CA LEU A 124 4.30 3.68 -9.71
C LEU A 124 4.93 3.71 -8.32
N LEU A 125 4.67 2.70 -7.49
CA LEU A 125 5.21 2.59 -6.14
C LEU A 125 6.74 2.43 -6.15
N HIS A 126 7.29 1.59 -7.03
CA HIS A 126 8.73 1.46 -7.21
C HIS A 126 9.38 2.76 -7.71
N ARG A 127 8.72 3.48 -8.62
CA ARG A 127 9.18 4.80 -9.06
C ARG A 127 9.16 5.82 -7.93
N LEU A 128 8.14 5.79 -7.07
CA LEU A 128 8.05 6.66 -5.90
C LEU A 128 9.18 6.35 -4.91
N TYR A 129 9.38 5.07 -4.59
CA TYR A 129 10.48 4.61 -3.72
C TYR A 129 11.84 5.15 -4.20
N ASN A 130 12.15 4.99 -5.49
CA ASN A 130 13.39 5.48 -6.08
C ASN A 130 13.47 7.02 -6.13
N SER A 131 12.34 7.72 -6.25
CA SER A 131 12.32 9.19 -6.20
C SER A 131 12.66 9.70 -4.80
N CYS A 132 12.23 8.99 -3.75
CA CYS A 132 12.49 9.34 -2.35
C CYS A 132 13.93 9.08 -1.91
N THR A 133 14.71 8.26 -2.62
CA THR A 133 16.15 8.04 -2.32
C THR A 133 17.05 9.18 -2.80
N THR A 134 16.52 10.13 -3.58
CA THR A 134 17.29 11.26 -4.15
C THR A 134 16.86 12.58 -3.51
N PRO A 135 17.74 13.27 -2.75
CA PRO A 135 17.41 14.58 -2.20
C PRO A 135 17.20 15.64 -3.29
N GLY A 136 16.28 16.59 -3.06
CA GLY A 136 16.13 17.79 -3.88
C GLY A 136 14.68 18.19 -4.17
N LYS A 137 14.49 19.43 -4.63
CA LYS A 137 13.16 19.98 -4.90
C LYS A 137 12.42 19.26 -6.05
N LEU A 138 13.13 18.93 -7.13
CA LEU A 138 12.54 18.23 -8.27
C LEU A 138 12.17 16.78 -7.94
N PRO A 139 13.03 15.97 -7.27
CA PRO A 139 12.61 14.69 -6.70
C PRO A 139 11.41 14.79 -5.75
N GLY A 140 11.35 15.82 -4.90
CA GLY A 140 10.20 16.06 -4.03
C GLY A 140 8.89 16.33 -4.81
N LEU A 141 8.94 17.16 -5.85
CA LEU A 141 7.79 17.38 -6.74
C LEU A 141 7.37 16.09 -7.46
N ARG A 142 8.34 15.31 -7.96
CA ARG A 142 8.08 14.01 -8.61
C ARG A 142 7.43 13.02 -7.65
N ALA A 143 7.91 12.95 -6.40
CA ALA A 143 7.33 12.10 -5.38
C ALA A 143 5.87 12.46 -5.11
N LYS A 144 5.55 13.76 -4.98
CA LYS A 144 4.16 14.23 -4.81
C LYS A 144 3.29 13.88 -6.01
N SER A 145 3.79 14.07 -7.23
CA SER A 145 3.07 13.68 -8.46
C SER A 145 2.81 12.17 -8.51
N LEU A 146 3.81 11.35 -8.20
CA LEU A 146 3.68 9.89 -8.20
C LEU A 146 2.69 9.41 -7.12
N PHE A 147 2.71 10.01 -5.93
CA PHE A 147 1.73 9.71 -4.90
C PHE A 147 0.30 9.90 -5.39
N PHE A 148 -0.01 11.06 -5.99
CA PHE A 148 -1.36 11.30 -6.48
C PHE A 148 -1.74 10.39 -7.65
N SER A 149 -0.79 10.02 -8.52
CA SER A 149 -1.02 9.01 -9.55
C SER A 149 -1.31 7.62 -8.96
N ILE A 150 -0.68 7.25 -7.84
CA ILE A 150 -0.98 6.00 -7.13
C ILE A 150 -2.39 6.06 -6.54
N MET A 151 -2.75 7.17 -5.89
CA MET A 151 -4.10 7.33 -5.31
C MET A 151 -5.19 7.28 -6.38
N ASP A 152 -5.00 7.98 -7.50
CA ASP A 152 -5.92 7.95 -8.64
C ASP A 152 -6.13 6.52 -9.18
N GLU A 153 -5.03 5.77 -9.35
CA GLU A 153 -5.08 4.39 -9.82
C GLU A 153 -5.79 3.45 -8.84
N ILE A 154 -5.53 3.58 -7.53
CA ILE A 154 -6.20 2.79 -6.47
C ILE A 154 -7.71 3.07 -6.51
N LEU A 155 -8.10 4.33 -6.49
CA LEU A 155 -9.51 4.74 -6.41
C LEU A 155 -10.28 4.36 -7.68
N THR A 156 -9.66 4.51 -8.85
CA THR A 156 -10.23 4.05 -10.13
C THR A 156 -10.41 2.54 -10.15
N SER A 157 -9.40 1.78 -9.71
CA SER A 157 -9.46 0.32 -9.68
C SER A 157 -10.53 -0.20 -8.70
N ALA A 158 -10.59 0.37 -7.49
CA ALA A 158 -11.58 0.03 -6.49
C ALA A 158 -13.01 0.42 -6.92
N GLY A 159 -13.17 1.56 -7.59
CA GLY A 159 -14.46 2.01 -8.13
C GLY A 159 -15.00 1.10 -9.23
N ASN A 160 -14.14 0.63 -10.15
CA ASN A 160 -14.54 -0.24 -11.26
C ASN A 160 -14.91 -1.67 -10.80
N ARG A 161 -14.23 -2.20 -9.76
CA ARG A 161 -14.52 -3.53 -9.20
C ARG A 161 -15.91 -3.65 -8.60
N HIS A 162 -16.44 -2.56 -8.05
CA HIS A 162 -17.82 -2.54 -7.57
C HIS A 162 -18.84 -2.76 -8.71
N ASN A 163 -18.44 -2.56 -9.97
CA ASN A 163 -19.30 -2.65 -11.15
C ASN A 163 -19.10 -3.93 -11.99
N GLU A 164 -18.00 -4.67 -11.86
CA GLU A 164 -17.66 -5.79 -12.78
C GLU A 164 -17.25 -7.09 -12.05
N GLY A 165 -18.17 -8.06 -11.97
CA GLY A 165 -17.99 -9.34 -11.26
C GLY A 165 -17.17 -10.41 -11.98
N GLY A 166 -16.11 -10.06 -12.73
CA GLY A 166 -15.41 -10.97 -13.65
C GLY A 166 -13.89 -11.14 -13.47
N GLN A 167 -13.26 -10.59 -12.43
CA GLN A 167 -11.79 -10.46 -12.39
C GLN A 167 -11.01 -11.67 -11.81
N GLU A 168 -11.66 -12.66 -11.19
CA GLU A 168 -10.97 -13.72 -10.42
C GLU A 168 -9.91 -14.55 -11.18
N ILE A 169 -10.09 -14.85 -12.47
CA ILE A 169 -9.17 -15.74 -13.22
C ILE A 169 -7.85 -15.04 -13.56
N VAL A 170 -7.90 -13.75 -13.90
CA VAL A 170 -6.69 -12.95 -14.20
C VAL A 170 -5.88 -12.75 -12.93
N GLU A 171 -6.56 -12.60 -11.79
CA GLU A 171 -5.95 -12.37 -10.49
C GLU A 171 -5.10 -13.54 -10.01
N GLN A 172 -5.60 -14.77 -10.17
CA GLN A 172 -4.84 -15.98 -9.82
C GLN A 172 -3.55 -16.12 -10.65
N ALA A 173 -3.61 -15.79 -11.95
CA ALA A 173 -2.42 -15.82 -12.81
C ALA A 173 -1.42 -14.72 -12.41
N MET A 174 -1.90 -13.54 -12.02
CA MET A 174 -1.07 -12.43 -11.58
C MET A 174 -0.43 -12.67 -10.20
N GLU A 175 -1.14 -13.29 -9.26
CA GLU A 175 -0.60 -13.71 -7.96
C GLU A 175 0.55 -14.71 -8.14
N TYR A 176 0.36 -15.67 -9.05
CA TYR A 176 1.40 -16.64 -9.39
C TYR A 176 2.64 -15.97 -9.99
N ILE A 177 2.46 -15.05 -10.95
CA ILE A 177 3.61 -14.33 -11.54
C ILE A 177 4.31 -13.52 -10.45
N HIS A 178 3.59 -12.69 -9.68
CA HIS A 178 4.21 -11.82 -8.68
C HIS A 178 4.89 -12.57 -7.53
N SER A 179 4.36 -13.73 -7.12
CA SER A 179 5.01 -14.56 -6.09
C SER A 179 6.33 -15.18 -6.57
N HIS A 180 6.52 -15.33 -7.89
CA HIS A 180 7.69 -15.96 -8.50
C HIS A 180 8.59 -15.00 -9.33
N TYR A 181 8.17 -13.75 -9.59
CA TYR A 181 8.88 -12.81 -10.48
C TYR A 181 10.22 -12.27 -9.92
N MET A 182 10.43 -12.37 -8.60
CA MET A 182 11.68 -11.95 -7.94
C MET A 182 12.60 -13.13 -7.60
N GLU A 183 12.23 -14.37 -7.94
CA GLU A 183 13.23 -15.43 -8.07
C GLU A 183 14.10 -15.06 -9.26
N SER A 184 15.38 -14.80 -8.99
CA SER A 184 16.35 -14.37 -9.98
C SER A 184 16.22 -15.21 -11.26
N LEU A 185 15.86 -14.56 -12.37
CA LEU A 185 16.17 -15.03 -13.71
C LEU A 185 17.70 -15.06 -13.87
N SER A 186 18.36 -15.98 -13.18
CA SER A 186 19.62 -16.49 -13.68
C SER A 186 19.24 -17.37 -14.87
N VAL A 187 19.43 -16.84 -16.08
CA VAL A 187 19.50 -17.68 -17.28
C VAL A 187 20.74 -18.56 -17.09
N PRO A 188 20.54 -19.83 -16.69
CA PRO A 188 20.92 -20.91 -17.60
C PRO A 188 19.95 -22.09 -17.47
N MET A 189 18.73 -21.97 -18.00
CA MET A 189 17.83 -23.14 -18.17
C MET A 189 17.01 -23.11 -19.47
N LEU A 190 17.40 -22.28 -20.44
CA LEU A 190 16.90 -22.33 -21.83
C LEU A 190 17.94 -22.89 -22.82
N ALA A 191 18.95 -23.60 -22.31
CA ALA A 191 19.85 -24.42 -23.11
C ALA A 191 19.91 -25.81 -22.47
N GLY A 192 19.16 -26.75 -23.04
CA GLY A 192 19.02 -28.13 -22.61
C GLY A 192 17.81 -28.78 -23.25
#